data_AF-A0A960QZS3-F1
#
_entry.id   AF-A0A960QZS3-F1
#
_cell.length_a   1.000
_cell.length_b   1.000
_cell.length_c   1.000
_cell.angle_alpha   90.00
_cell.angle_beta   90.00
_cell.angle_gamma   90.00
#
_symmetry.space_group_name_H-M   'P 1'
#
loop_
_entity.id
_entity.type
_entity.pdbx_description
1 polymer ?
#
loop_
_entity_poly.entity_id
_entity_poly.type
_entity_poly.pdbx_seq_one_letter_code
_entity_poly.pdbx_strand_id
1 'polypeptide(L)'
;MTFFPEPLRPSEGRQEDKLRVDPIEGDKKKETPGWQKPFEEKRPSIYGAFLVVLKKVINLFAREEEGGLEEITDDALTNDLRELKNLLEILMMGDHSDDPSFCKQLTDVWHRILETMRTLTHTKRPPLINTDQLSSLMTDIDHYPPNEDHRLGYYLSHYAGEEWLPLPFREILKGLYSDHRVSERLSVLSNWVELLNEMLGTH
;
A
#
# COMPACT_ATOMS: atom_id res chain seq x y z
N MET A 1 64.78 -25.90 -9.22
CA MET A 1 64.18 -27.20 -8.87
C MET A 1 62.74 -26.95 -8.47
N THR A 2 61.82 -27.28 -9.37
CA THR A 2 60.37 -27.07 -9.27
C THR A 2 59.75 -28.22 -8.48
N PHE A 3 59.30 -27.94 -7.24
CA PHE A 3 58.51 -28.87 -6.44
C PHE A 3 57.03 -28.70 -6.80
N PHE A 4 56.54 -29.52 -7.73
CA PHE A 4 55.11 -29.75 -7.93
C PHE A 4 54.69 -30.90 -7.00
N PRO A 5 53.81 -30.69 -6.01
CA PRO A 5 53.18 -31.82 -5.33
C PRO A 5 52.20 -32.50 -6.29
N GLU A 6 52.30 -33.83 -6.33
CA GLU A 6 51.51 -34.74 -7.18
C GLU A 6 50.00 -34.53 -7.04
N PRO A 7 49.21 -34.73 -8.11
CA PRO A 7 47.77 -34.61 -8.06
C PRO A 7 47.16 -35.64 -7.10
N LEU A 8 46.25 -35.16 -6.26
CA LEU A 8 45.53 -35.94 -5.26
C LEU A 8 44.86 -37.18 -5.91
N ARG A 9 45.17 -38.37 -5.39
CA ARG A 9 44.46 -39.61 -5.72
C ARG A 9 42.98 -39.48 -5.31
N PRO A 10 42.03 -39.99 -6.11
CA PRO A 10 40.63 -40.02 -5.72
C PRO A 10 40.46 -40.84 -4.45
N SER A 11 39.88 -40.23 -3.42
CA SER A 11 39.54 -40.90 -2.17
C SER A 11 38.44 -41.94 -2.40
N GLU A 12 38.80 -43.22 -2.33
CA GLU A 12 37.85 -44.31 -2.19
C GLU A 12 37.06 -44.15 -0.88
N GLY A 13 35.73 -44.23 -0.95
CA GLY A 13 34.91 -44.65 0.19
C GLY A 13 34.17 -43.58 1.00
N ARG A 14 33.77 -42.43 0.44
CA ARG A 14 32.74 -41.59 1.08
C ARG A 14 31.34 -42.05 0.71
N GLN A 15 30.49 -42.28 1.74
CA GLN A 15 29.09 -42.73 1.64
C GLN A 15 28.12 -41.69 1.04
N GLU A 16 28.61 -40.59 0.49
CA GLU A 16 27.80 -39.48 -0.03
C GLU A 16 27.51 -39.60 -1.54
N ASP A 17 28.11 -40.56 -2.24
CA ASP A 17 27.82 -40.89 -3.65
C ASP A 17 26.56 -41.77 -3.81
N LYS A 18 25.51 -41.51 -3.02
CA LYS A 18 24.22 -42.23 -3.07
C LYS A 18 23.05 -41.41 -3.62
N LEU A 19 23.33 -40.44 -4.49
CA LEU A 19 22.32 -39.86 -5.37
C LEU A 19 22.51 -40.39 -6.78
N ARG A 20 22.14 -41.67 -6.94
CA ARG A 20 22.02 -42.34 -8.22
C ARG A 20 20.79 -41.76 -8.92
N VAL A 21 21.01 -41.00 -9.99
CA VAL A 21 19.96 -40.57 -10.90
C VAL A 21 19.55 -41.80 -11.71
N ASP A 22 18.35 -42.30 -11.48
CA ASP A 22 17.81 -43.40 -12.29
C ASP A 22 17.41 -42.87 -13.68
N PRO A 23 17.92 -43.45 -14.78
CA PRO A 23 17.49 -43.10 -16.13
C PRO A 23 16.10 -43.66 -16.38
N ILE A 24 15.11 -42.77 -16.54
CA ILE A 24 13.74 -43.15 -16.93
C ILE A 24 13.73 -43.37 -18.44
N GLU A 25 14.22 -44.52 -18.90
CA GLU A 25 13.86 -45.05 -20.21
C GLU A 25 13.70 -46.57 -20.14
N GLY A 26 12.48 -47.04 -20.43
CA GLY A 26 12.25 -48.39 -20.92
C GLY A 26 11.36 -49.25 -20.05
N ASP A 27 10.04 -48.97 -20.03
CA ASP A 27 9.08 -50.08 -20.00
C ASP A 27 7.91 -49.82 -20.96
N LYS A 28 8.01 -50.48 -22.11
CA LYS A 28 7.01 -50.54 -23.17
C LYS A 28 6.32 -51.89 -23.11
N LYS A 29 4.97 -51.82 -23.01
CA LYS A 29 3.92 -52.72 -23.53
C LYS A 29 3.39 -53.86 -22.64
N LYS A 30 2.07 -53.82 -22.41
CA LYS A 30 1.02 -54.64 -23.10
C LYS A 30 -0.38 -54.14 -22.69
N GLU A 31 -1.10 -53.41 -23.56
CA GLU A 31 -2.31 -53.82 -24.31
C GLU A 31 -3.51 -54.27 -23.44
N THR A 32 -4.62 -53.52 -23.40
CA THR A 32 -5.79 -53.73 -24.29
C THR A 32 -6.65 -52.46 -24.48
N PRO A 33 -7.48 -52.40 -25.56
CA PRO A 33 -8.10 -51.16 -26.04
C PRO A 33 -9.46 -50.91 -25.38
N GLY A 34 -9.49 -49.95 -24.46
CA GLY A 34 -10.74 -49.39 -23.92
C GLY A 34 -11.17 -48.17 -24.72
N TRP A 35 -12.23 -48.33 -25.49
CA TRP A 35 -13.05 -47.29 -26.12
C TRP A 35 -12.84 -45.86 -25.58
N GLN A 36 -12.29 -44.96 -26.39
CA GLN A 36 -12.42 -43.52 -26.16
C GLN A 36 -13.88 -43.13 -26.42
N LYS A 37 -14.63 -42.85 -25.35
CA LYS A 37 -15.88 -42.08 -25.46
C LYS A 37 -15.54 -40.71 -26.05
N PRO A 38 -16.39 -40.16 -26.94
CA PRO A 38 -16.17 -38.83 -27.50
C PRO A 38 -16.15 -37.81 -26.36
N PHE A 39 -15.35 -36.76 -26.55
CA PHE A 39 -15.30 -35.57 -25.71
C PHE A 39 -16.67 -35.25 -25.11
N GLU A 40 -16.79 -35.41 -23.79
CA GLU A 40 -17.84 -34.72 -23.05
C GLU A 40 -17.50 -33.24 -23.12
N GLU A 41 -18.09 -32.56 -24.11
CA GLU A 41 -18.31 -31.12 -24.04
C GLU A 41 -18.97 -30.83 -22.70
N LYS A 42 -18.18 -30.29 -21.76
CA LYS A 42 -18.68 -29.79 -20.48
C LYS A 42 -19.74 -28.75 -20.82
N ARG A 43 -21.00 -29.18 -20.79
CA ARG A 43 -22.16 -28.30 -20.91
C ARG A 43 -21.89 -27.11 -19.99
N PRO A 44 -22.00 -25.86 -20.47
CA PRO A 44 -21.78 -24.70 -19.64
C PRO A 44 -22.67 -24.87 -18.41
N SER A 45 -22.03 -25.02 -17.26
CA SER A 45 -22.72 -25.27 -16.00
C SER A 45 -23.76 -24.19 -15.85
N ILE A 46 -25.04 -24.56 -15.82
CA ILE A 46 -26.16 -23.62 -15.66
C ILE A 46 -25.93 -22.76 -14.40
N TYR A 47 -25.24 -23.32 -13.40
CA TYR A 47 -24.75 -22.62 -12.22
C TYR A 47 -23.75 -21.50 -12.54
N GLY A 48 -22.85 -21.70 -13.51
CA GLY A 48 -21.92 -20.66 -13.98
C GLY A 48 -22.64 -19.51 -14.68
N ALA A 49 -23.61 -19.82 -15.54
CA ALA A 49 -24.45 -18.78 -16.15
C ALA A 49 -25.29 -18.03 -15.11
N PHE A 50 -25.85 -18.76 -14.14
CA PHE A 50 -26.58 -18.17 -13.01
C PHE A 50 -25.68 -17.27 -12.15
N LEU A 51 -24.45 -17.66 -11.84
CA LEU A 51 -23.51 -16.82 -11.09
C LEU A 51 -23.13 -15.54 -11.84
N VAL A 52 -22.99 -15.61 -13.17
CA VAL A 52 -22.73 -14.43 -13.99
C VAL A 52 -23.93 -13.48 -14.02
N VAL A 53 -25.15 -14.04 -14.10
CA VAL A 53 -26.39 -13.25 -14.01
C VAL A 53 -26.56 -12.66 -12.61
N LEU A 54 -26.31 -13.43 -11.55
CA LEU A 54 -26.38 -12.98 -10.16
C LEU A 54 -25.36 -11.85 -9.92
N LYS A 55 -24.14 -11.98 -10.42
CA LYS A 55 -23.12 -10.91 -10.36
C LYS A 55 -23.58 -9.66 -11.11
N LYS A 56 -24.23 -9.80 -12.27
CA LYS A 56 -24.79 -8.67 -13.01
C LYS A 56 -25.96 -8.01 -12.27
N VAL A 57 -26.81 -8.79 -11.61
CA VAL A 57 -27.95 -8.31 -10.82
C VAL A 57 -27.46 -7.60 -9.57
N ILE A 58 -26.51 -8.18 -8.84
CA ILE A 58 -25.86 -7.55 -7.68
C ILE A 58 -25.17 -6.24 -8.09
N ASN A 59 -24.45 -6.22 -9.23
CA ASN A 59 -23.84 -4.98 -9.74
C ASN A 59 -24.89 -3.94 -10.21
N LEU A 60 -26.11 -4.35 -10.54
CA LEU A 60 -27.20 -3.45 -10.91
C LEU A 60 -27.85 -2.84 -9.66
N PHE A 61 -28.07 -3.64 -8.61
CA PHE A 61 -28.60 -3.15 -7.34
C PHE A 61 -27.56 -2.36 -6.52
N ALA A 62 -26.28 -2.74 -6.59
CA ALA A 62 -25.19 -1.96 -6.00
C ALA A 62 -25.06 -0.56 -6.62
N ARG A 63 -25.53 -0.37 -7.87
CA ARG A 63 -25.60 0.93 -8.54
C ARG A 63 -26.83 1.77 -8.18
N GLU A 64 -27.88 1.17 -7.62
CA GLU A 64 -29.08 1.91 -7.18
C GLU A 64 -29.03 2.29 -5.69
N GLU A 65 -28.25 1.57 -4.86
CA GLU A 65 -27.96 1.92 -3.46
C GLU A 65 -26.80 2.93 -3.29
N GLU A 66 -26.25 3.48 -4.39
CA GLU A 66 -25.16 4.47 -4.39
C GLU A 66 -25.49 5.73 -3.56
N GLY A 67 -26.77 6.05 -3.29
CA GLY A 67 -27.13 7.19 -2.44
C GLY A 67 -26.76 7.07 -0.95
N GLY A 68 -26.51 5.86 -0.41
CA GLY A 68 -26.23 5.66 1.02
C GLY A 68 -24.75 5.50 1.38
N LEU A 69 -23.92 5.05 0.44
CA LEU A 69 -22.46 4.95 0.59
C LEU A 69 -21.77 6.28 0.29
N GLU A 70 -22.39 7.14 -0.52
CA GLU A 70 -21.77 8.36 -1.05
C GLU A 70 -21.84 9.58 -0.11
N GLU A 71 -22.86 9.70 0.76
CA GLU A 71 -22.83 10.73 1.84
C GLU A 71 -21.76 10.40 2.88
N ILE A 72 -21.47 9.11 3.08
CA ILE A 72 -20.44 8.66 4.02
C ILE A 72 -19.05 9.09 3.53
N THR A 73 -18.79 9.13 2.22
CA THR A 73 -17.44 9.40 1.71
C THR A 73 -16.97 10.85 1.88
N ASP A 74 -17.85 11.84 1.67
CA ASP A 74 -17.48 13.25 1.83
C ASP A 74 -17.33 13.63 3.32
N ASP A 75 -18.21 13.10 4.17
CA ASP A 75 -18.11 13.27 5.62
C ASP A 75 -16.90 12.52 6.19
N ALA A 76 -16.57 11.34 5.65
CA ALA A 76 -15.37 10.59 6.02
C ALA A 76 -14.10 11.36 5.67
N LEU A 77 -13.98 11.90 4.44
CA LEU A 77 -12.84 12.72 4.06
C LEU A 77 -12.66 13.93 4.99
N THR A 78 -13.76 14.61 5.30
CA THR A 78 -13.74 15.78 6.18
C THR A 78 -13.26 15.40 7.59
N ASN A 79 -13.67 14.23 8.09
CA ASN A 79 -13.21 13.72 9.38
C ASN A 79 -11.74 13.32 9.36
N ASP A 80 -11.29 12.63 8.30
CA ASP A 80 -9.87 12.24 8.14
C ASP A 80 -8.96 13.47 8.02
N LEU A 81 -9.38 14.51 7.30
CA LEU A 81 -8.63 15.79 7.24
C LEU A 81 -8.58 16.50 8.59
N ARG A 82 -9.66 16.44 9.38
CA ARG A 82 -9.67 16.99 10.74
C ARG A 82 -8.74 16.20 11.66
N GLU A 83 -8.70 14.88 11.52
CA GLU A 83 -7.77 14.04 12.26
C GLU A 83 -6.32 14.32 11.87
N LEU A 84 -6.03 14.45 10.56
CA LEU A 84 -4.71 14.85 10.07
C LEU A 84 -4.29 16.20 10.66
N LYS A 85 -5.18 17.20 10.61
CA LYS A 85 -4.94 18.52 11.21
C LYS A 85 -4.57 18.39 12.69
N ASN A 86 -5.35 17.65 13.47
CA ASN A 86 -5.09 17.46 14.90
C ASN A 86 -3.72 16.80 15.15
N LEU A 87 -3.33 15.82 14.33
CA LEU A 87 -2.02 15.17 14.43
C LEU A 87 -0.87 16.15 14.11
N LEU A 88 -1.04 17.01 13.11
CA LEU A 88 -0.06 18.05 12.79
C LEU A 88 0.02 19.11 13.91
N GLU A 89 -1.10 19.50 14.51
CA GLU A 89 -1.12 20.40 15.67
C GLU A 89 -0.46 19.78 16.90
N ILE A 90 -0.65 18.47 17.13
CA ILE A 90 0.07 17.73 18.18
C ILE A 90 1.57 17.79 17.92
N LEU A 91 2.00 17.58 16.67
CA LEU A 91 3.40 17.70 16.28
C LEU A 91 3.94 19.13 16.47
N MET A 92 3.13 20.18 16.31
CA MET A 92 3.52 21.56 16.62
C MET A 92 3.71 21.78 18.12
N MET A 93 2.85 21.19 18.95
CA MET A 93 2.87 21.35 20.41
C MET A 93 4.06 20.62 21.07
N GLY A 94 4.52 19.51 20.50
CA GLY A 94 5.62 18.72 21.05
C GLY A 94 6.27 17.76 20.06
N ASP A 95 7.50 17.35 20.37
CA ASP A 95 8.20 16.33 19.59
C ASP A 95 7.62 14.94 19.88
N HIS A 96 6.78 14.46 18.96
CA HIS A 96 6.21 13.11 18.97
C HIS A 96 6.85 12.20 17.90
N SER A 97 7.97 12.59 17.28
CA SER A 97 8.59 11.82 16.19
C SER A 97 9.05 10.42 16.63
N ASP A 98 9.35 10.25 17.91
CA ASP A 98 9.81 8.99 18.49
C ASP A 98 8.67 8.11 19.02
N ASP A 99 7.44 8.61 19.08
CA ASP A 99 6.28 7.84 19.54
C ASP A 99 5.75 6.95 18.40
N PRO A 100 5.86 5.61 18.50
CA PRO A 100 5.38 4.71 17.46
C PRO A 100 3.85 4.78 17.29
N SER A 101 3.11 5.09 18.35
CA SER A 101 1.65 5.18 18.30
C SER A 101 1.20 6.39 17.48
N PHE A 102 1.81 7.55 17.73
CA PHE A 102 1.58 8.77 16.96
C PHE A 102 1.93 8.57 15.48
N CYS A 103 3.12 8.03 15.23
CA CYS A 103 3.63 7.70 13.92
C CYS A 103 2.66 6.82 13.11
N LYS A 104 2.16 5.74 13.73
CA LYS A 104 1.18 4.84 13.13
C LYS A 104 -0.14 5.55 12.82
N GLN A 105 -0.66 6.34 13.76
CA GLN A 105 -1.89 7.11 13.55
C GLN A 105 -1.74 8.06 12.34
N LEU A 106 -0.60 8.74 12.23
CA LEU A 106 -0.32 9.64 11.11
C LEU A 106 -0.30 8.89 9.77
N THR A 107 0.39 7.75 9.70
CA THR A 107 0.41 6.94 8.47
C THR A 107 -0.97 6.38 8.12
N ASP A 108 -1.73 5.94 9.13
CA ASP A 108 -3.05 5.35 8.92
C ASP A 108 -4.05 6.40 8.40
N VAL A 109 -4.05 7.61 8.98
CA VAL A 109 -4.86 8.75 8.50
C VAL A 109 -4.47 9.11 7.07
N TRP A 110 -3.17 9.20 6.78
CA TRP A 110 -2.67 9.51 5.44
C TRP A 110 -3.19 8.52 4.39
N HIS A 111 -3.16 7.23 4.72
CA HIS A 111 -3.69 6.19 3.84
C HIS A 111 -5.19 6.30 3.60
N ARG A 112 -5.99 6.58 4.64
CA ARG A 112 -7.44 6.78 4.47
C ARG A 112 -7.75 7.95 3.54
N ILE A 113 -6.98 9.04 3.64
CA ILE A 113 -7.10 10.19 2.74
C ILE A 113 -6.72 9.80 1.31
N LEU A 114 -5.59 9.10 1.11
CA LEU A 114 -5.18 8.61 -0.21
C LEU A 114 -6.22 7.70 -0.86
N GLU A 115 -6.80 6.77 -0.10
CA GLU A 115 -7.84 5.87 -0.57
C GLU A 115 -9.11 6.63 -0.97
N THR A 116 -9.54 7.58 -0.13
CA THR A 116 -10.71 8.42 -0.40
C THR A 116 -10.50 9.33 -1.60
N MET A 117 -9.31 9.87 -1.80
CA MET A 117 -8.99 10.65 -2.98
C MET A 117 -9.04 9.82 -4.27
N ARG A 118 -8.58 8.56 -4.22
CA ARG A 118 -8.67 7.64 -5.36
C ARG A 118 -10.13 7.32 -5.70
N THR A 119 -11.00 7.12 -4.72
CA THR A 119 -12.42 6.87 -4.97
C THR A 119 -13.12 8.12 -5.52
N LEU A 120 -12.81 9.31 -4.99
CA LEU A 120 -13.36 10.58 -5.44
C LEU A 120 -13.03 10.90 -6.90
N THR A 121 -11.85 10.54 -7.41
CA THR A 121 -11.54 10.74 -8.84
C THR A 121 -12.45 9.95 -9.79
N HIS A 122 -13.16 8.94 -9.30
CA HIS A 122 -14.09 8.13 -10.07
C HIS A 122 -15.56 8.52 -9.87
N THR A 123 -15.88 9.34 -8.87
CA THR A 123 -17.24 9.82 -8.64
C THR A 123 -17.52 11.06 -9.51
N LYS A 124 -18.77 11.23 -9.96
CA LYS A 124 -19.18 12.33 -10.85
C LYS A 124 -19.65 13.58 -10.10
N ARG A 125 -19.59 13.58 -8.77
CA ARG A 125 -20.15 14.64 -7.94
C ARG A 125 -19.07 15.69 -7.63
N PRO A 126 -19.42 17.00 -7.62
CA PRO A 126 -18.51 18.01 -7.11
C PRO A 126 -18.28 17.76 -5.61
N PRO A 127 -17.03 17.60 -5.18
CA PRO A 127 -16.69 17.37 -3.77
C PRO A 127 -16.98 18.60 -2.92
N LEU A 128 -17.32 18.39 -1.65
CA LEU A 128 -17.49 19.45 -0.65
C LEU A 128 -16.18 20.19 -0.35
N ILE A 129 -15.05 19.50 -0.46
CA ILE A 129 -13.71 20.02 -0.25
C ILE A 129 -13.07 20.37 -1.59
N ASN A 130 -12.31 21.47 -1.62
CA ASN A 130 -11.54 21.86 -2.79
C ASN A 130 -10.43 20.85 -3.10
N THR A 131 -10.67 19.96 -4.06
CA THR A 131 -9.73 18.89 -4.43
C THR A 131 -8.41 19.41 -4.98
N ASP A 132 -8.38 20.59 -5.59
CA ASP A 132 -7.15 21.15 -6.16
C ASP A 132 -6.20 21.61 -5.03
N GLN A 133 -6.76 22.24 -3.98
CA GLN A 133 -6.00 22.60 -2.78
C GLN A 133 -5.52 21.36 -2.03
N LEU A 134 -6.39 20.36 -1.86
CA LEU A 134 -6.01 19.11 -1.21
C LEU A 134 -4.92 18.37 -2.00
N SER A 135 -5.05 18.27 -3.33
CA SER A 135 -4.01 17.68 -4.18
C SER A 135 -2.67 18.42 -4.09
N SER A 136 -2.71 19.75 -3.94
CA SER A 136 -1.51 20.56 -3.78
C SER A 136 -0.84 20.29 -2.43
N LEU A 137 -1.61 20.30 -1.34
CA LEU A 137 -1.12 19.93 0.00
C LEU A 137 -0.52 18.51 0.00
N MET A 138 -1.21 17.57 -0.64
CA MET A 138 -0.73 16.19 -0.70
C MET A 138 0.59 16.07 -1.47
N THR A 139 0.72 16.82 -2.56
CA THR A 139 1.97 16.88 -3.34
C THR A 139 3.10 17.47 -2.49
N ASP A 140 2.83 18.53 -1.74
CA ASP A 140 3.83 19.16 -0.87
C ASP A 140 4.32 18.21 0.23
N ILE A 141 3.39 17.52 0.92
CA ILE A 141 3.74 16.50 1.92
C ILE A 141 4.50 15.34 1.27
N ASP A 142 4.11 14.92 0.07
CA ASP A 142 4.76 13.82 -0.63
C ASP A 142 6.21 14.11 -1.01
N HIS A 143 6.53 15.39 -1.27
CA HIS A 143 7.84 15.83 -1.73
C HIS A 143 8.71 16.45 -0.62
N TYR A 144 8.20 16.55 0.61
CA TYR A 144 8.95 17.06 1.74
C TYR A 144 9.89 16.00 2.32
N PRO A 145 11.10 16.34 2.80
CA PRO A 145 11.80 17.60 2.58
C PRO A 145 12.28 17.76 1.13
N PRO A 146 12.33 19.01 0.61
CA PRO A 146 12.71 19.25 -0.77
C PRO A 146 14.19 18.89 -1.01
N ASN A 147 14.46 18.23 -2.14
CA ASN A 147 15.81 17.84 -2.59
C ASN A 147 16.49 16.75 -1.76
N GLU A 148 15.74 15.96 -0.99
CA GLU A 148 16.26 14.76 -0.33
C GLU A 148 15.75 13.48 -1.00
N ASP A 149 16.54 12.40 -0.89
CA ASP A 149 16.17 11.07 -1.35
C ASP A 149 15.07 10.46 -0.47
N HIS A 150 15.06 10.83 0.82
CA HIS A 150 14.14 10.36 1.83
C HIS A 150 12.98 11.34 1.96
N ARG A 151 11.84 10.99 1.37
CA ARG A 151 10.64 11.84 1.36
C ARG A 151 9.56 11.32 2.30
N LEU A 152 8.86 12.24 2.95
CA LEU A 152 7.78 11.96 3.88
C LEU A 152 6.68 11.13 3.21
N GLY A 153 6.23 11.51 2.00
CA GLY A 153 5.25 10.75 1.24
C GLY A 153 5.62 9.30 0.97
N TYR A 154 6.90 9.04 0.71
CA TYR A 154 7.40 7.68 0.51
C TYR A 154 7.14 6.84 1.76
N TYR A 155 7.51 7.35 2.93
CA TYR A 155 7.33 6.64 4.19
C TYR A 155 5.86 6.52 4.59
N LEU A 156 5.10 7.61 4.45
CA LEU A 156 3.68 7.61 4.75
C LEU A 156 2.92 6.60 3.91
N SER A 157 3.33 6.39 2.65
CA SER A 157 2.65 5.49 1.71
C SER A 157 3.13 4.02 1.76
N HIS A 158 4.38 3.78 2.17
CA HIS A 158 4.99 2.43 2.11
C HIS A 158 4.99 1.71 3.47
N TYR A 159 4.93 2.43 4.58
CA TYR A 159 5.08 1.86 5.93
C TYR A 159 3.82 2.00 6.79
N ALA A 160 2.67 2.29 6.19
CA ALA A 160 1.44 2.38 6.96
C ALA A 160 1.02 1.05 7.56
N GLY A 161 0.54 1.11 8.79
CA GLY A 161 0.22 -0.07 9.59
C GLY A 161 1.44 -0.80 10.17
N GLU A 162 2.67 -0.45 9.83
CA GLU A 162 3.86 -1.05 10.44
C GLU A 162 4.08 -0.50 11.86
N GLU A 163 4.42 -1.39 12.80
CA GLU A 163 4.72 -1.00 14.18
C GLU A 163 6.08 -0.30 14.34
N TRP A 164 6.96 -0.45 13.34
CA TRP A 164 8.29 0.13 13.34
C TRP A 164 8.42 1.04 12.13
N LEU A 165 8.76 2.32 12.35
CA LEU A 165 9.06 3.23 11.26
C LEU A 165 10.57 3.48 11.12
N PRO A 166 11.09 3.59 9.87
CA PRO A 166 12.50 3.86 9.60
C PRO A 166 13.02 5.13 10.28
N LEU A 167 14.32 5.16 10.59
CA LEU A 167 14.97 6.34 11.19
C LEU A 167 14.75 7.63 10.38
N PRO A 168 14.90 7.63 9.03
CA PRO A 168 14.73 8.87 8.26
C PRO A 168 13.32 9.48 8.39
N PHE A 169 12.28 8.64 8.53
CA PHE A 169 10.93 9.15 8.76
C PHE A 169 10.84 9.98 10.05
N ARG A 170 11.43 9.48 11.13
CA ARG A 170 11.43 10.18 12.43
C ARG A 170 12.25 11.45 12.36
N GLU A 171 13.39 11.42 11.67
CA GLU A 171 14.23 12.61 11.45
C GLU A 171 13.48 13.70 10.67
N ILE A 172 12.70 13.32 9.66
CA ILE A 172 11.84 14.26 8.91
C ILE A 172 10.79 14.91 9.82
N LEU A 173 10.07 14.12 10.62
CA LEU A 173 9.07 14.65 11.57
C LEU A 173 9.70 15.56 12.62
N LYS A 174 10.87 15.16 13.13
CA LYS A 174 11.65 15.96 14.07
C LYS A 174 12.14 17.26 13.45
N GLY A 175 12.50 17.22 12.16
CA GLY A 175 12.82 18.40 11.36
C GLY A 175 11.64 19.37 11.29
N LEU A 176 10.45 18.88 10.96
CA LEU A 176 9.21 19.69 10.94
C LEU A 176 8.93 20.37 12.29
N TYR A 177 9.05 19.62 13.39
CA TYR A 177 8.91 20.19 14.73
C TYR A 177 9.98 21.24 15.02
N SER A 178 11.24 20.92 14.75
CA SER A 178 12.38 21.81 15.01
C SER A 178 12.26 23.12 14.21
N ASP A 179 11.86 23.03 12.95
CA ASP A 179 11.66 24.18 12.08
C ASP A 179 10.50 25.05 12.56
N HIS A 180 9.39 24.44 13.01
CA HIS A 180 8.29 25.15 13.65
C HIS A 180 8.72 25.86 14.94
N ARG A 181 9.53 25.21 15.78
CA ARG A 181 10.07 25.81 17.01
C ARG A 181 10.96 27.02 16.74
N VAL A 182 11.65 27.06 15.60
CA VAL A 182 12.47 28.21 15.20
C VAL A 182 11.62 29.30 14.54
N SER A 183 10.66 28.92 13.70
CA SER A 183 9.87 29.84 12.87
C SER A 183 8.37 29.51 12.94
N GLU A 184 7.73 29.79 14.08
CA GLU A 184 6.36 29.37 14.38
C GLU A 184 5.32 29.72 13.31
N ARG A 185 5.45 30.87 12.63
CA ARG A 185 4.48 31.35 11.62
C ARG A 185 4.89 31.12 10.17
N LEU A 186 6.13 30.71 9.93
CA LEU A 186 6.69 30.55 8.58
C LEU A 186 7.12 29.11 8.30
N SER A 187 6.90 28.20 9.24
CA SER A 187 7.25 26.80 9.05
C SER A 187 6.28 26.13 8.10
N VAL A 188 6.81 25.13 7.38
CA VAL A 188 6.02 24.29 6.47
C VAL A 188 4.84 23.64 7.20
N LEU A 189 5.07 23.20 8.44
CA LEU A 189 4.04 22.62 9.29
C LEU A 189 2.87 23.59 9.56
N SER A 190 3.16 24.86 9.86
CA SER A 190 2.12 25.88 10.07
C SER A 190 1.34 26.16 8.78
N ASN A 191 2.03 26.26 7.65
CA ASN A 191 1.37 26.45 6.35
C ASN A 191 0.43 25.29 6.02
N TRP A 192 0.83 24.05 6.30
CA TRP A 192 -0.04 22.88 6.11
C TRP A 192 -1.29 22.93 6.98
N VAL A 193 -1.15 23.31 8.25
CA VAL A 193 -2.30 23.47 9.16
C VAL A 193 -3.23 24.61 8.73
N GLU A 194 -2.68 25.73 8.26
CA GLU A 194 -3.46 26.84 7.69
C GLU A 194 -4.25 26.39 6.45
N LEU A 195 -3.62 25.66 5.52
CA LEU A 195 -4.31 25.11 4.35
C LEU A 195 -5.42 24.13 4.75
N LEU A 196 -5.21 23.28 5.76
CA LEU A 196 -6.25 22.41 6.29
C LEU A 196 -7.40 23.20 6.92
N ASN A 197 -7.11 24.29 7.63
CA ASN A 197 -8.13 25.17 8.21
C ASN A 197 -8.98 25.85 7.13
N GLU A 198 -8.35 26.35 6.07
CA GLU A 198 -9.05 26.94 4.92
C GLU A 198 -9.98 25.93 4.25
N MET A 199 -9.51 24.70 4.01
CA MET A 199 -10.31 23.63 3.40
C MET A 199 -11.47 23.17 4.29
N LEU A 200 -11.28 23.15 5.61
CA LEU A 200 -12.31 22.75 6.58
C LEU A 200 -13.28 23.89 6.94
N GLY A 201 -13.02 25.12 6.48
CA GLY A 201 -13.81 26.30 6.81
C GLY A 201 -13.74 26.72 8.29
N THR A 202 -12.71 26.27 9.01
CA THR A 202 -12.49 26.62 10.43
C THR A 202 -11.53 27.81 10.50
N HIS A 203 -12.08 29.01 10.70
CA HIS A 203 -11.33 30.24 11.02
C HIS A 203 -11.10 30.40 12.52
#